data_AF-A0A7V8SV36-F1
#
_entry.id   AF-A0A7V8SV36-F1
#
_cell.length_a   1.000
_cell.length_b   1.000
_cell.length_c   1.000
_cell.angle_alpha   90.00
_cell.angle_beta   90.00
_cell.angle_gamma   90.00
#
_symmetry.space_group_name_H-M   'P 1'
#
loop_
_entity.id
_entity.type
_entity.pdbx_description
1 polymer ?
#
loop_
_entity_poly.entity_id
_entity_poly.type
_entity_poly.pdbx_seq_one_letter_code
_entity_poly.pdbx_strand_id
1 'polypeptide(L)'
;LDAVRLQIDGQLVAHYLYSAKELQALRKGGVQRIYVGNVATGDHKLDVLVDGKLEGGADFSRTGQFTFRKEVKPKMVGLTLSGPQSGNAPIKLGDW
;
A
#
# COMPACT_ATOMS: atom_id res chain seq x y z
N LEU A 1 -2.99 11.69 -1.20
CA LEU A 1 -2.52 10.49 -0.49
C LEU A 1 -2.20 11.02 0.87
N ASP A 2 -2.91 10.56 1.89
CA ASP A 2 -2.85 11.10 3.23
C ASP A 2 -2.70 9.94 4.22
N ALA A 3 -3.26 8.77 3.92
CA ALA A 3 -3.12 7.56 4.72
C ALA A 3 -3.00 6.29 3.88
N VAL A 4 -2.34 5.28 4.45
CA VAL A 4 -2.36 3.89 3.96
C VAL A 4 -2.72 2.95 5.10
N ARG A 5 -3.66 2.04 4.83
CA ARG A 5 -4.04 0.92 5.69
C ARG A 5 -3.78 -0.39 4.97
N LEU A 6 -3.15 -1.33 5.67
CA LEU A 6 -2.87 -2.68 5.19
C LEU A 6 -3.53 -3.69 6.11
N GLN A 7 -4.25 -4.63 5.51
CA GLN A 7 -4.75 -5.80 6.18
C GLN A 7 -4.25 -7.06 5.50
N ILE A 8 -3.84 -8.05 6.30
CA ILE A 8 -3.52 -9.39 5.82
C ILE A 8 -4.53 -10.35 6.43
N ASP A 9 -5.22 -11.12 5.58
CA ASP A 9 -6.28 -12.05 5.98
C ASP A 9 -7.36 -11.40 6.88
N GLY A 10 -7.68 -10.13 6.60
CA GLY A 10 -8.62 -9.33 7.37
C GLY A 10 -8.08 -8.74 8.67
N GLN A 11 -6.84 -9.06 9.07
CA GLN A 11 -6.19 -8.47 10.25
C GLN A 11 -5.45 -7.18 9.88
N LEU A 12 -5.71 -6.09 10.61
CA LEU A 12 -4.99 -4.83 10.42
C LEU A 12 -3.52 -4.97 10.86
N VAL A 13 -2.61 -4.90 9.88
CA VAL A 13 -1.17 -5.06 10.11
C VAL A 13 -0.40 -3.74 10.06
N ALA A 14 -0.92 -2.74 9.35
CA ALA A 14 -0.33 -1.40 9.34
C ALA A 14 -1.40 -0.34 9.07
N HIS A 15 -1.26 0.80 9.73
CA HIS A 15 -2.02 2.02 9.44
C HIS A 15 -1.07 3.21 9.61
N TYR A 16 -0.85 3.96 8.55
CA TYR A 16 0.10 5.06 8.55
C TYR A 16 -0.55 6.33 7.98
N LEU A 17 -0.40 7.42 8.73
CA LEU A 17 -0.81 8.77 8.33
C LEU A 17 0.44 9.54 7.92
N TYR A 18 0.42 10.14 6.74
CA TYR A 18 1.57 10.82 6.17
C TYR A 18 1.52 12.32 6.44
N SER A 19 2.67 12.88 6.81
CA SER A 19 2.89 14.33 6.76
C SER A 19 3.11 14.82 5.32
N ALA A 20 2.91 16.11 5.09
CA ALA A 20 3.17 16.73 3.78
C ALA A 20 4.62 16.51 3.29
N LYS A 21 5.59 16.51 4.22
CA LYS A 21 7.01 16.28 3.89
C LYS A 21 7.27 14.85 3.43
N GLU A 22 6.69 13.86 4.11
CA GLU A 22 6.84 12.44 3.75
C GLU A 22 6.18 12.14 2.41
N LEU A 23 5.00 12.70 2.15
CA LEU A 23 4.35 12.59 0.85
C LEU A 23 5.20 13.18 -0.27
N GLN A 24 5.83 14.34 -0.02
CA GLN A 24 6.74 14.94 -0.98
C GLN A 24 7.95 14.03 -1.26
N ALA A 25 8.50 13.38 -0.23
CA ALA A 25 9.60 12.43 -0.38
C ALA A 25 9.18 11.20 -1.21
N LEU A 26 8.01 10.60 -0.91
CA LEU A 26 7.45 9.49 -1.68
C LEU A 26 7.21 9.86 -3.16
N ARG A 27 6.66 11.06 -3.42
CA ARG A 27 6.45 11.56 -4.79
C ARG A 27 7.76 11.74 -5.56
N LYS A 28 8.86 12.00 -4.88
CA LYS A 28 10.21 12.09 -5.46
C LYS A 28 10.89 10.73 -5.64
N GLY A 29 10.17 9.62 -5.45
CA GLY A 29 10.71 8.26 -5.56
C GLY A 29 11.27 7.70 -4.25
N GLY A 30 10.98 8.35 -3.11
CA GLY A 30 11.27 7.78 -1.81
C GLY A 30 10.53 6.45 -1.62
N VAL A 31 11.19 5.49 -0.98
CA VAL A 31 10.59 4.19 -0.66
C VAL A 31 10.43 4.07 0.83
N GLN A 32 9.26 3.63 1.27
CA GLN A 32 8.98 3.38 2.68
C GLN A 32 8.74 1.90 2.94
N ARG A 33 9.31 1.44 4.04
CA ARG A 33 8.95 0.16 4.65
C ARG A 33 7.77 0.35 5.59
N ILE A 34 6.61 -0.16 5.21
CA ILE A 34 5.35 0.06 5.94
C ILE A 34 4.99 -1.08 6.91
N TYR A 35 5.42 -2.31 6.62
CA TYR A 35 5.16 -3.47 7.47
C TYR A 35 6.30 -4.49 7.34
N VAL A 36 6.69 -5.08 8.48
CA VAL A 36 7.55 -6.26 8.56
C VAL A 36 6.96 -7.16 9.64
N GLY A 37 6.69 -8.40 9.30
CA GLY A 37 6.15 -9.35 10.26
C GLY A 37 6.14 -10.76 9.70
N ASN A 38 5.65 -11.68 10.52
CA ASN A 38 5.52 -13.08 10.17
C ASN A 38 4.05 -13.38 9.82
N VAL A 39 3.88 -14.18 8.77
CA VAL A 39 2.62 -14.84 8.42
C VAL A 39 2.92 -16.30 8.17
N ALA A 40 1.90 -17.17 8.29
CA ALA A 40 2.07 -18.60 8.05
C ALA A 40 2.55 -18.89 6.62
N THR A 41 3.02 -20.11 6.36
CA THR A 41 3.29 -20.53 4.97
C THR A 41 1.95 -20.82 4.30
N GLY A 42 1.72 -20.30 3.08
CA GLY A 42 0.46 -20.47 2.37
C GLY A 42 0.06 -19.25 1.55
N ASP A 43 -1.17 -19.27 1.03
CA ASP A 43 -1.74 -18.14 0.30
C ASP A 43 -2.41 -17.19 1.29
N HIS A 44 -2.13 -15.89 1.13
CA HIS A 44 -2.62 -14.83 1.98
C HIS A 44 -3.26 -13.74 1.13
N LYS A 45 -4.31 -13.13 1.69
CA LYS A 45 -4.95 -11.98 1.07
C LYS A 45 -4.36 -10.70 1.66
N LEU A 46 -3.96 -9.78 0.79
CA LEU A 46 -3.55 -8.43 1.13
C LEU A 46 -4.60 -7.44 0.67
N ASP A 47 -5.25 -6.78 1.62
CA ASP A 47 -6.14 -5.66 1.39
C ASP A 47 -5.39 -4.35 1.67
N VAL A 48 -5.36 -3.46 0.70
CA VAL A 48 -4.71 -2.15 0.76
C VAL A 48 -5.76 -1.07 0.59
N LEU A 49 -5.83 -0.15 1.54
CA LEU A 49 -6.71 1.00 1.47
C LEU A 49 -5.88 2.27 1.54
N VAL A 50 -6.10 3.14 0.57
CA VAL A 50 -5.36 4.38 0.38
C VAL A 50 -6.35 5.52 0.39
N ASP A 51 -6.22 6.38 1.39
CA ASP A 51 -7.08 7.54 1.55
C ASP A 51 -6.26 8.81 1.24
N GLY A 52 -6.91 9.84 0.73
CA GLY A 52 -6.36 11.19 0.76
C GLY A 52 -7.21 12.23 0.05
N LYS A 53 -6.64 13.41 -0.18
CA LYS A 53 -7.36 14.51 -0.85
C LYS A 53 -6.88 14.80 -2.26
N LEU A 54 -7.84 15.14 -3.13
CA LEU A 54 -7.60 15.67 -4.47
C LEU A 54 -7.29 17.18 -4.39
N GLU A 55 -6.73 17.74 -5.46
CA GLU A 55 -6.39 19.17 -5.52
C GLU A 55 -7.63 20.08 -5.35
N GLY A 56 -8.82 19.60 -5.73
CA GLY A 56 -10.10 20.29 -5.51
C GLY A 56 -10.67 20.14 -4.08
N GLY A 57 -9.93 19.55 -3.14
CA GLY A 57 -10.33 19.38 -1.75
C GLY A 57 -11.26 18.19 -1.48
N ALA A 58 -11.76 17.52 -2.52
CA ALA A 58 -12.55 16.31 -2.38
C ALA A 58 -11.69 15.15 -1.86
N ASP A 59 -12.25 14.39 -0.91
CA ASP A 59 -11.65 13.14 -0.45
C ASP A 59 -11.69 12.08 -1.57
N PHE A 60 -10.64 11.29 -1.63
CA PHE A 60 -10.56 10.10 -2.45
C PHE A 60 -10.14 8.91 -1.59
N SER A 61 -10.71 7.75 -1.89
CA SER A 61 -10.31 6.48 -1.30
C SER A 61 -10.14 5.45 -2.41
N ARG A 62 -9.06 4.66 -2.35
CA ARG A 62 -8.78 3.60 -3.31
C ARG A 62 -8.43 2.33 -2.57
N THR A 63 -9.10 1.25 -2.96
CA THR A 63 -8.86 -0.09 -2.42
C THR A 63 -8.18 -0.96 -3.47
N GLY A 64 -7.21 -1.77 -3.04
CA GLY A 64 -6.58 -2.81 -3.83
C GLY A 64 -6.62 -4.12 -3.05
N GLN A 65 -7.08 -5.19 -3.68
CA GLN A 65 -7.08 -6.53 -3.11
C GLN A 65 -6.14 -7.39 -3.93
N PHE A 66 -5.21 -8.05 -3.24
CA PHE A 66 -4.21 -8.89 -3.87
C PHE A 66 -4.06 -10.19 -3.10
N THR A 67 -3.54 -11.20 -3.77
CA THR A 67 -3.16 -12.46 -3.13
C THR A 67 -1.66 -12.64 -3.29
N PHE A 68 -0.98 -13.05 -2.22
CA PHE A 68 0.42 -13.44 -2.28
C PHE A 68 0.62 -14.76 -1.57
N ARG A 69 1.55 -15.57 -2.08
CA ARG A 69 1.97 -16.81 -1.42
C ARG A 69 3.21 -16.58 -0.58
N LYS A 70 3.15 -16.91 0.71
CA LYS A 70 4.30 -16.99 1.62
C LYS A 70 4.90 -18.38 1.53
N GLU A 71 6.17 -18.44 1.13
CA GLU A 71 6.98 -19.67 1.18
C GLU A 71 7.79 -19.73 2.48
N VAL A 72 8.63 -20.74 2.65
CA VAL A 72 9.51 -20.84 3.83
C VAL A 72 10.49 -19.67 3.91
N LYS A 73 10.97 -19.18 2.75
CA LYS A 73 11.91 -18.06 2.67
C LYS A 73 11.24 -16.72 2.99
N PRO A 74 12.01 -15.69 3.41
CA PRO A 74 11.52 -14.32 3.45
C PRO A 74 11.00 -13.90 2.07
N LYS A 75 9.91 -13.13 2.06
CA LYS A 75 9.33 -12.58 0.84
C LYS A 75 9.14 -11.08 1.01
N MET A 76 9.55 -10.33 0.01
CA MET A 76 9.32 -8.89 -0.08
C MET A 76 8.28 -8.63 -1.15
N VAL A 77 7.39 -7.69 -0.87
CA VAL A 77 6.32 -7.30 -1.77
C VAL A 77 6.28 -5.78 -1.82
N GLY A 78 6.30 -5.24 -3.04
CA GLY A 78 6.25 -3.81 -3.31
C GLY A 78 4.82 -3.35 -3.62
N LEU A 79 4.43 -2.23 -3.03
CA LEU A 79 3.19 -1.51 -3.36
C LEU A 79 3.55 -0.23 -4.09
N THR A 80 3.11 -0.12 -5.34
CA THR A 80 3.25 1.12 -6.12
C THR A 80 1.90 1.80 -6.26
N LEU A 81 1.83 3.08 -5.89
CA LEU A 81 0.62 3.89 -5.97
C LEU A 81 0.71 4.83 -7.18
N SER A 82 -0.26 4.72 -8.09
CA SER A 82 -0.42 5.64 -9.21
C SER A 82 -1.37 6.78 -8.84
N GLY A 83 -1.04 8.00 -9.25
CA GLY A 83 -1.87 9.18 -9.01
C GLY A 83 -3.29 9.05 -9.58
N PRO A 84 -4.26 9.81 -9.06
CA PRO A 84 -5.67 9.65 -9.40
C PRO A 84 -5.99 9.86 -10.89
N GLN A 85 -5.17 10.65 -11.60
CA GLN A 85 -5.30 10.93 -13.04
C GLN A 85 -4.46 10.02 -13.94
N SER A 86 -3.74 9.05 -13.37
CA SER A 86 -3.00 8.08 -14.17
C SER A 86 -3.98 7.08 -14.80
N GLY A 87 -3.85 6.81 -16.11
CA GLY A 87 -4.56 5.72 -16.78
C GLY A 87 -4.14 4.32 -16.33
N ASN A 88 -3.23 4.20 -15.35
CA ASN A 88 -2.77 2.95 -14.76
C ASN A 88 -3.64 2.51 -13.57
N ALA A 89 -3.60 1.21 -13.29
CA ALA A 89 -4.16 0.66 -12.05
C ALA A 89 -3.64 1.45 -10.82
N PRO A 90 -4.53 1.87 -9.91
CA PRO A 90 -4.16 2.76 -8.80
C PRO A 90 -3.15 2.20 -7.83
N ILE A 91 -3.23 0.89 -7.60
CA ILE A 91 -2.37 0.16 -6.68
C ILE A 91 -1.87 -1.02 -7.48
N LYS A 92 -0.56 -1.18 -7.55
CA LYS A 92 0.09 -2.33 -8.17
C LYS A 92 0.89 -3.07 -7.11
N LEU A 93 0.69 -4.37 -7.04
CA LEU A 93 1.54 -5.29 -6.30
C LEU A 93 2.64 -5.79 -7.22
N GLY A 94 3.89 -5.73 -6.77
CA GLY A 94 5.03 -6.29 -7.47
C GLY A 94 5.94 -7.06 -6.50
N ASP A 95 6.77 -7.93 -7.06
CA ASP A 95 7.89 -8.51 -6.32
C ASP A 95 9.04 -7.49 -6.28
N TRP A 96 9.85 -7.54 -5.22
CA TRP A 96 11.00 -6.65 -5.03
C TRP A 96 12.26 -7.42 -4.65
#